data_AF-A0A498JV72-F1
#
_entry.id   AF-A0A498JV72-F1
#
_cell.length_a   1.000
_cell.length_b   1.000
_cell.length_c   1.000
_cell.angle_alpha   90.00
_cell.angle_beta   90.00
_cell.angle_gamma   90.00
#
_symmetry.space_group_name_H-M   'P 1'
#
loop_
_entity.id
_entity.type
_entity.pdbx_description
1 polymer ?
#
loop_
_entity_poly.entity_id
_entity_poly.type
_entity_poly.pdbx_seq_one_letter_code
_entity_poly.pdbx_strand_id
1 'polypeptide(L)'
;MAKLAIVDFSNEDCFKPGTSSWLSIRKDICHALEEVGCFVAILPDKISSELCSTFFRMLDELFDFPTEIKVKNSYEKPYPTGYLNVGNTGYESLAIADAGLRSHRDRDFSTILCQNHVKGLEIYSKDDEWICFDPLPSSFVFLAGDGLQVWSNDRIRACKHQVTLSENDVRYSLGLFSFRAGETHTPKELIDEDNPLQYNP
;
A
#
# COMPACT_ATOMS: atom_id res chain seq x y z
N MET A 1 9.75 20.69 -2.40
CA MET A 1 9.58 19.35 -1.80
C MET A 1 8.53 18.62 -2.62
N ALA A 2 8.88 17.47 -3.18
CA ALA A 2 7.92 16.61 -3.86
C ALA A 2 6.83 16.15 -2.88
N LYS A 3 5.61 15.96 -3.38
CA LYS A 3 4.45 15.47 -2.60
C LYS A 3 3.79 14.34 -3.37
N LEU A 4 3.22 13.39 -2.64
CA LEU A 4 2.42 12.32 -3.25
C LEU A 4 1.16 12.90 -3.86
N ALA A 5 0.74 12.34 -5.00
CA ALA A 5 -0.51 12.69 -5.63
C ALA A 5 -1.68 12.33 -4.71
N ILE A 6 -2.63 13.26 -4.57
CA ILE A 6 -3.85 13.08 -3.81
C ILE A 6 -5.00 12.96 -4.80
N VAL A 7 -5.76 11.87 -4.69
CA VAL A 7 -6.94 11.58 -5.49
C VAL A 7 -8.15 11.62 -4.56
N ASP A 8 -9.02 12.61 -4.76
CA ASP A 8 -10.19 12.85 -3.92
C ASP A 8 -11.44 12.17 -4.48
N PHE A 9 -11.92 11.14 -3.78
CA PHE A 9 -13.12 10.39 -4.14
C PHE A 9 -14.39 10.89 -3.43
N SER A 10 -14.41 12.13 -2.94
CA SER A 10 -15.59 12.76 -2.32
C SER A 10 -16.80 12.87 -3.27
N ASN A 11 -16.56 13.01 -4.59
CA ASN A 11 -17.63 13.06 -5.58
C ASN A 11 -18.07 11.64 -6.00
N GLU A 12 -19.34 11.29 -5.76
CA GLU A 12 -19.94 10.01 -6.17
C GLU A 12 -19.83 9.71 -7.67
N ASP A 13 -19.82 10.74 -8.52
CA ASP A 13 -19.71 10.56 -9.96
C ASP A 13 -18.34 10.01 -10.37
N CYS A 14 -17.33 10.12 -9.50
CA CYS A 14 -16.02 9.49 -9.70
C CYS A 14 -16.09 7.96 -9.76
N PHE A 15 -17.16 7.34 -9.25
CA PHE A 15 -17.38 5.90 -9.32
C PHE A 15 -18.27 5.49 -10.50
N LYS A 16 -18.75 6.43 -11.32
CA LYS A 16 -19.67 6.17 -12.44
C LYS A 16 -18.92 6.26 -13.78
N PRO A 17 -18.68 5.13 -14.48
CA PRO A 17 -17.96 5.15 -15.75
C PRO A 17 -18.57 6.11 -16.77
N GLY A 18 -17.71 6.89 -17.43
CA GLY A 18 -18.11 7.83 -18.48
C GLY A 18 -18.51 9.23 -18.04
N THR A 19 -18.61 9.51 -16.73
CA THR A 19 -18.76 10.89 -16.24
C THR A 19 -17.46 11.68 -16.40
N SER A 20 -17.55 13.02 -16.42
CA SER A 20 -16.36 13.88 -16.42
C SER A 20 -15.48 13.65 -15.19
N SER A 21 -16.09 13.48 -14.01
CA SER A 21 -15.38 13.18 -12.77
C SER A 21 -14.64 11.85 -12.82
N TRP A 22 -15.27 10.78 -13.33
CA TRP A 22 -14.62 9.47 -13.51
C TRP A 22 -13.45 9.54 -14.49
N LEU A 23 -13.61 10.25 -15.61
CA LEU A 23 -12.53 10.44 -16.58
C LEU A 23 -11.35 11.21 -15.99
N SER A 24 -11.62 12.25 -15.19
CA SER A 24 -10.60 13.03 -14.50
C SER A 24 -9.84 12.17 -13.50
N ILE A 25 -10.55 11.50 -12.57
CA ILE A 25 -9.91 10.66 -11.54
C ILE A 25 -9.11 9.52 -12.16
N ARG A 26 -9.64 8.86 -13.19
CA ARG A 26 -8.89 7.82 -13.90
C ARG A 26 -7.57 8.38 -14.44
N LYS A 27 -7.58 9.58 -15.04
CA LYS A 27 -6.37 10.22 -15.55
C LYS A 27 -5.38 10.52 -14.42
N ASP A 28 -5.86 11.05 -13.30
CA ASP A 28 -5.03 11.38 -12.15
C ASP A 28 -4.39 10.13 -11.52
N ILE A 29 -5.16 9.04 -11.39
CA ILE A 29 -4.66 7.74 -10.93
C ILE A 29 -3.60 7.20 -11.89
N CYS A 30 -3.89 7.16 -13.20
CA CYS A 30 -2.92 6.67 -14.19
C CYS A 30 -1.62 7.47 -14.12
N HIS A 31 -1.71 8.79 -14.09
CA HIS A 31 -0.52 9.65 -13.98
C HIS A 31 0.26 9.40 -12.69
N ALA A 32 -0.41 9.32 -11.53
CA ALA A 32 0.26 9.07 -10.26
C ALA A 32 0.96 7.70 -10.20
N LEU A 33 0.32 6.66 -10.76
CA LEU A 33 0.91 5.32 -10.84
C LEU A 33 2.07 5.26 -11.85
N GLU A 34 1.93 5.89 -13.01
CA GLU A 34 3.02 5.96 -13.99
C GLU A 34 4.20 6.78 -13.46
N GLU A 35 3.97 7.83 -12.65
CA GLU A 35 5.02 8.68 -12.10
C GLU A 35 5.72 8.13 -10.85
N VAL A 36 4.97 7.61 -9.89
CA VAL A 36 5.53 7.24 -8.56
C VAL A 36 5.20 5.80 -8.20
N GLY A 37 4.23 5.16 -8.88
CA GLY A 37 3.72 3.85 -8.49
C GLY A 37 2.81 3.90 -7.26
N CYS A 38 2.36 5.08 -6.85
CA CYS A 38 1.46 5.24 -5.70
C CYS A 38 0.61 6.50 -5.78
N PHE A 39 -0.48 6.52 -5.01
CA PHE A 39 -1.28 7.72 -4.75
C PHE A 39 -1.98 7.63 -3.40
N VAL A 40 -2.36 8.78 -2.85
CA VAL A 40 -3.19 8.89 -1.65
C VAL A 40 -4.64 9.04 -2.09
N ALA A 41 -5.51 8.13 -1.66
CA ALA A 41 -6.95 8.22 -1.88
C ALA A 41 -7.63 8.85 -0.66
N ILE A 42 -8.45 9.87 -0.85
CA ILE A 42 -9.29 10.46 0.20
C ILE A 42 -10.74 10.03 -0.02
N LEU A 43 -11.38 9.52 1.03
CA LEU A 43 -12.73 8.93 1.01
C LEU A 43 -13.57 9.47 2.19
N PRO A 44 -13.80 10.80 2.26
CA PRO A 44 -14.25 11.46 3.49
C PRO A 44 -15.66 11.02 3.92
N ASP A 45 -16.57 10.84 2.96
CA ASP A 45 -17.96 10.43 3.22
C ASP A 45 -18.17 8.92 3.26
N LYS A 46 -17.11 8.13 3.01
CA LYS A 46 -17.17 6.67 2.97
C LYS A 46 -16.51 6.01 4.16
N ILE A 47 -15.51 6.67 4.73
CA ILE A 47 -14.70 6.13 5.82
C ILE A 47 -14.64 7.20 6.91
N SER A 48 -15.37 7.00 8.00
CA SER A 48 -15.38 7.98 9.08
C SER A 48 -14.06 7.98 9.84
N SER A 49 -13.62 9.16 10.26
CA SER A 49 -12.46 9.31 11.15
C SER A 49 -12.66 8.56 12.47
N GLU A 50 -13.89 8.48 12.97
CA GLU A 50 -14.26 7.71 14.16
C GLU A 50 -13.96 6.22 13.99
N LEU A 51 -14.31 5.62 12.85
CA LEU A 51 -14.01 4.22 12.56
C LEU A 51 -12.50 3.96 12.55
N CYS A 52 -11.73 4.81 11.86
CA CYS A 52 -10.28 4.70 11.82
C CYS A 52 -9.68 4.82 13.23
N SER A 53 -10.09 5.83 14.01
CA SER A 53 -9.57 6.04 15.36
C SER A 53 -9.90 4.89 16.32
N THR A 54 -11.12 4.35 16.23
CA THR A 54 -11.56 3.21 17.04
C THR A 54 -10.73 1.97 16.72
N PHE A 55 -10.48 1.72 15.43
CA PHE A 55 -9.66 0.60 15.00
C PHE A 55 -8.22 0.72 15.52
N PHE A 56 -7.58 1.89 15.43
CA PHE A 56 -6.21 2.06 15.94
C PHE A 56 -6.14 1.97 17.48
N ARG A 57 -7.18 2.41 18.21
CA ARG A 57 -7.26 2.19 19.66
C ARG A 57 -7.37 0.70 20.01
N MET A 58 -8.14 -0.08 19.25
CA MET A 58 -8.20 -1.53 19.45
C MET A 58 -6.86 -2.21 19.18
N LEU A 59 -6.10 -1.71 18.19
CA LEU A 59 -4.73 -2.19 17.97
C LEU A 59 -3.84 -1.85 19.16
N ASP A 60 -3.95 -0.66 19.74
CA ASP A 60 -3.19 -0.29 20.93
C ASP A 60 -3.40 -1.28 22.09
N GLU A 61 -4.66 -1.59 22.41
CA GLU A 61 -5.02 -2.59 23.42
C GLU A 61 -4.50 -3.99 23.07
N LEU A 62 -4.51 -4.37 21.78
CA LEU A 62 -4.00 -5.66 21.32
C LEU A 62 -2.47 -5.76 21.45
N PHE A 63 -1.75 -4.67 21.22
CA PHE A 63 -0.29 -4.61 21.31
C PHE A 63 0.20 -4.50 22.76
N ASP A 64 -0.62 -4.00 23.68
CA ASP A 64 -0.31 -3.91 25.13
C ASP A 64 -0.33 -5.28 25.86
N PHE A 65 -0.87 -6.34 25.24
CA PHE A 65 -0.80 -7.68 25.82
C PHE A 65 0.65 -8.14 26.06
N PRO A 66 0.92 -8.88 27.16
CA PRO A 66 2.25 -9.44 27.42
C PRO A 66 2.76 -10.27 26.25
N THR A 67 4.06 -10.17 25.97
CA THR A 67 4.69 -10.88 24.86
C THR A 67 4.42 -12.38 24.93
N GLU A 68 4.41 -12.97 26.12
CA GLU A 68 4.13 -14.39 26.36
C GLU A 68 2.71 -14.81 25.94
N ILE A 69 1.77 -13.86 25.87
CA ILE A 69 0.42 -14.08 25.36
C ILE A 69 0.41 -13.92 23.85
N LYS A 70 1.03 -12.85 23.32
CA LYS A 70 1.08 -12.58 21.87
C LYS A 70 1.76 -13.73 21.10
N VAL A 71 2.84 -14.31 21.62
CA VAL A 71 3.57 -15.41 20.95
C VAL A 71 2.80 -16.72 20.91
N LYS A 72 1.76 -16.91 21.75
CA LYS A 72 0.89 -18.09 21.68
C LYS A 72 0.02 -18.09 20.42
N ASN A 73 -0.14 -16.93 19.77
CA ASN A 73 -0.73 -16.83 18.45
C ASN A 73 0.27 -17.22 17.36
N SER A 74 0.72 -18.48 17.42
CA SER A 74 1.65 -19.10 16.48
C SER A 74 0.95 -20.21 15.70
N TYR A 75 1.31 -20.39 14.43
CA TYR A 75 0.77 -21.44 13.57
C TYR A 75 1.89 -22.35 13.09
N GLU A 76 1.74 -23.66 13.29
CA GLU A 76 2.81 -24.67 13.13
C GLU A 76 2.94 -25.25 11.70
N LYS A 77 2.05 -24.87 10.78
CA LYS A 77 2.03 -25.40 9.39
C LYS A 77 2.92 -24.56 8.47
N PRO A 78 3.33 -25.09 7.29
CA PRO A 78 4.42 -24.55 6.46
C PRO A 78 4.16 -23.15 5.85
N TYR A 79 3.03 -22.51 6.20
CA TYR A 79 2.64 -21.18 5.77
C TYR A 79 2.28 -20.40 7.04
N PRO A 80 3.08 -19.41 7.44
CA PRO A 80 2.92 -18.78 8.74
C PRO A 80 1.75 -17.78 8.73
N THR A 81 0.69 -18.11 9.46
CA THR A 81 -0.41 -17.19 9.80
C THR A 81 -0.41 -16.99 11.33
N GLY A 82 0.21 -15.92 11.84
CA GLY A 82 0.40 -15.65 13.29
C GLY A 82 1.44 -14.55 13.54
N TYR A 83 1.96 -14.42 14.78
CA TYR A 83 3.11 -13.56 15.08
C TYR A 83 4.29 -13.96 14.19
N LEU A 84 4.72 -13.04 13.33
CA LEU A 84 5.64 -13.30 12.24
C LEU A 84 6.90 -12.46 12.37
N ASN A 85 8.05 -13.13 12.54
CA ASN A 85 9.36 -12.58 12.21
C ASN A 85 9.67 -13.01 10.77
N VAL A 86 9.80 -12.05 9.85
CA VAL A 86 9.46 -12.23 8.43
C VAL A 86 10.48 -13.04 7.63
N GLY A 87 9.96 -13.99 6.85
CA GLY A 87 10.60 -14.64 5.70
C GLY A 87 9.62 -15.44 4.81
N ASN A 88 8.92 -14.74 3.92
CA ASN A 88 8.24 -15.15 2.66
C ASN A 88 6.95 -16.05 2.64
N THR A 89 5.85 -15.44 2.11
CA THR A 89 4.85 -15.96 1.14
C THR A 89 3.45 -16.44 1.60
N GLY A 90 2.40 -15.61 1.40
CA GLY A 90 1.03 -16.04 1.00
C GLY A 90 -0.19 -15.82 1.94
N TYR A 91 -0.41 -14.61 2.48
CA TYR A 91 -1.16 -14.22 3.73
C TYR A 91 -2.71 -14.16 3.69
N GLU A 92 -3.47 -14.28 4.80
CA GLU A 92 -3.66 -13.32 5.93
C GLU A 92 -2.59 -13.33 7.07
N SER A 93 -2.26 -12.16 7.64
CA SER A 93 -1.33 -12.01 8.77
C SER A 93 -1.69 -10.82 9.68
N LEU A 94 -1.61 -11.03 11.00
CA LEU A 94 -1.48 -9.97 12.00
C LEU A 94 -0.01 -9.94 12.47
N ALA A 95 0.83 -9.17 11.76
CA ALA A 95 2.21 -8.95 12.16
C ALA A 95 2.27 -7.86 13.25
N ILE A 96 2.64 -8.26 14.46
CA ILE A 96 2.94 -7.34 15.57
C ILE A 96 4.47 -7.20 15.61
N ALA A 97 5.03 -6.32 14.76
CA ALA A 97 6.46 -6.05 14.75
C ALA A 97 6.74 -4.66 15.33
N ASP A 98 7.59 -4.60 16.34
CA ASP A 98 8.00 -3.37 17.02
C ASP A 98 9.26 -2.78 16.36
N ALA A 99 9.17 -2.44 15.07
CA ALA A 99 10.31 -1.98 14.28
C ALA A 99 9.92 -1.18 13.04
N GLY A 100 10.80 -0.24 12.65
CA GLY A 100 10.79 0.35 11.32
C GLY A 100 11.01 -0.71 10.23
N LEU A 101 10.62 -0.38 9.00
CA LEU A 101 10.66 -1.28 7.86
C LEU A 101 11.74 -0.80 6.89
N ARG A 102 12.69 -1.69 6.56
CA ARG A 102 13.78 -1.37 5.63
C ARG A 102 13.22 -1.07 4.23
N SER A 103 13.99 -0.33 3.44
CA SER A 103 13.65 -0.08 2.05
C SER A 103 13.41 -1.37 1.27
N HIS A 104 12.22 -1.50 0.67
CA HIS A 104 11.80 -2.65 -0.12
C HIS A 104 10.72 -2.25 -1.14
N ARG A 105 10.29 -3.22 -1.95
CA ARG A 105 9.10 -3.17 -2.80
C ARG A 105 8.21 -4.35 -2.43
N ASP A 106 6.91 -4.17 -2.54
CA ASP A 106 5.97 -5.25 -2.29
C ASP A 106 5.99 -6.25 -3.45
N ARG A 107 6.03 -7.55 -3.11
CA ARG A 107 6.03 -8.63 -4.12
C ARG A 107 4.64 -8.96 -4.66
N ASP A 108 3.62 -8.34 -4.08
CA ASP A 108 2.22 -8.58 -4.43
C ASP A 108 1.84 -7.83 -5.72
N PHE A 109 0.57 -7.85 -6.09
CA PHE A 109 0.07 -7.04 -7.19
C PHE A 109 -0.07 -5.57 -6.76
N SER A 110 -0.67 -5.33 -5.59
CA SER A 110 -0.89 -3.99 -5.06
C SER A 110 -1.23 -4.03 -3.59
N THR A 111 -0.77 -3.02 -2.85
CA THR A 111 -1.07 -2.85 -1.43
C THR A 111 -1.93 -1.62 -1.19
N ILE A 112 -2.93 -1.73 -0.32
CA ILE A 112 -3.65 -0.59 0.27
C ILE A 112 -3.20 -0.48 1.72
N LEU A 113 -2.62 0.66 2.08
CA LEU A 113 -2.11 0.92 3.42
C LEU A 113 -2.90 2.05 4.09
N CYS A 114 -3.34 1.82 5.33
CA CYS A 114 -3.73 2.88 6.25
C CYS A 114 -2.81 2.92 7.45
N GLN A 115 -2.65 4.11 8.03
CA GLN A 115 -1.89 4.30 9.26
C GLN A 115 -2.56 5.36 10.13
N ASN A 116 -2.18 5.39 11.40
CA ASN A 116 -2.54 6.49 12.28
C ASN A 116 -1.77 7.77 11.89
N HIS A 117 -2.01 8.84 12.65
CA HIS A 117 -1.48 10.18 12.38
C HIS A 117 0.04 10.31 12.52
N VAL A 118 0.71 9.30 13.11
CA VAL A 118 2.16 9.29 13.35
C VAL A 118 2.91 9.04 12.03
N LYS A 119 3.91 9.88 11.75
CA LYS A 119 4.66 9.82 10.49
C LYS A 119 5.65 8.66 10.45
N GLY A 120 6.15 8.36 9.25
CA GLY A 120 7.29 7.45 9.09
C GLY A 120 7.33 6.70 7.77
N LEU A 121 6.20 6.58 7.06
CA LEU A 121 6.21 6.01 5.70
C LEU A 121 6.88 6.99 4.73
N GLU A 122 7.85 6.48 3.98
CA GLU A 122 8.58 7.23 2.97
C GLU A 122 8.55 6.47 1.65
N ILE A 123 8.28 7.19 0.55
CA ILE A 123 8.19 6.66 -0.81
C ILE A 123 9.37 7.17 -1.63
N TYR A 124 10.07 6.28 -2.33
CA TYR A 124 11.18 6.65 -3.19
C TYR A 124 10.67 7.07 -4.58
N SER A 125 10.94 8.31 -4.97
CA SER A 125 10.50 8.88 -6.24
C SER A 125 11.44 8.51 -7.40
N LYS A 126 11.01 8.81 -8.63
CA LYS A 126 11.87 8.71 -9.83
C LYS A 126 13.03 9.70 -9.84
N ASP A 127 12.92 10.78 -9.07
CA ASP A 127 13.95 11.83 -8.96
C ASP A 127 15.01 11.48 -7.90
N ASP A 128 15.08 10.22 -7.47
CA ASP A 128 15.98 9.72 -6.44
C ASP A 128 15.81 10.39 -5.06
N GLU A 129 14.58 10.83 -4.74
CA GLU A 129 14.23 11.46 -3.47
C GLU A 129 13.28 10.61 -2.62
N TRP A 130 13.41 10.69 -1.30
CA TRP A 130 12.43 10.14 -0.36
C TRP A 130 11.32 11.17 -0.08
N ILE A 131 10.08 10.81 -0.41
CA ILE A 131 8.89 11.59 -0.14
C ILE A 131 8.23 11.05 1.11
N CYS A 132 8.22 11.84 2.18
CA CYS A 132 7.49 11.50 3.40
C CYS A 132 5.97 11.56 3.14
N PHE A 133 5.26 10.48 3.46
CA PHE A 133 3.82 10.46 3.45
C PHE A 133 3.27 11.23 4.67
N ASP A 134 2.39 12.20 4.40
CA ASP A 134 1.67 12.95 5.43
C ASP A 134 0.28 12.34 5.61
N PRO A 135 -0.01 11.65 6.73
CA PRO A 135 -1.27 10.94 6.91
C PRO A 135 -2.45 11.92 6.95
N LEU A 136 -3.45 11.68 6.09
CA LEU A 136 -4.69 12.46 6.09
C LEU A 136 -5.82 11.68 6.77
N PRO A 137 -6.75 12.36 7.47
CA PRO A 137 -7.97 11.72 7.94
C PRO A 137 -8.71 11.04 6.79
N SER A 138 -9.28 9.85 7.05
CA SER A 138 -10.10 9.12 6.07
C SER A 138 -9.39 8.86 4.73
N SER A 139 -8.08 8.59 4.79
CA SER A 139 -7.25 8.34 3.62
C SER A 139 -6.50 7.01 3.68
N PHE A 140 -6.14 6.52 2.50
CA PHE A 140 -5.36 5.31 2.29
C PHE A 140 -4.31 5.58 1.22
N VAL A 141 -3.16 4.92 1.33
CA VAL A 141 -2.14 4.93 0.28
C VAL A 141 -2.29 3.67 -0.54
N PHE A 142 -2.41 3.81 -1.86
CA PHE A 142 -2.28 2.70 -2.78
C PHE A 142 -0.82 2.60 -3.24
N LEU A 143 -0.24 1.42 -3.17
CA LEU A 143 1.13 1.10 -3.59
C LEU A 143 1.09 0.03 -4.68
N ALA A 144 1.74 0.29 -5.81
CA ALA A 144 1.98 -0.72 -6.84
C ALA A 144 3.00 -1.75 -6.35
N GLY A 145 2.69 -3.04 -6.47
CA GLY A 145 3.64 -4.13 -6.20
C GLY A 145 4.35 -4.61 -7.47
N ASP A 146 5.32 -5.50 -7.30
CA ASP A 146 6.07 -6.12 -8.40
C ASP A 146 5.14 -6.80 -9.42
N GLY A 147 4.03 -7.39 -8.96
CA GLY A 147 3.03 -8.01 -9.83
C GLY A 147 2.34 -7.02 -10.77
N LEU A 148 2.02 -5.80 -10.31
CA LEU A 148 1.47 -4.75 -11.16
C LEU A 148 2.52 -4.19 -12.12
N GLN A 149 3.80 -4.15 -11.71
CA GLN A 149 4.89 -3.77 -12.61
C GLN A 149 5.04 -4.73 -13.78
N VAL A 150 5.07 -6.04 -13.52
CA VAL A 150 5.15 -7.08 -14.57
C VAL A 150 3.91 -7.03 -15.46
N TRP A 151 2.72 -6.97 -14.84
CA TRP A 151 1.46 -6.92 -15.59
C TRP A 151 1.37 -5.67 -16.48
N SER A 152 1.87 -4.52 -16.03
CA SER A 152 1.83 -3.27 -16.79
C SER A 152 2.97 -3.11 -17.80
N ASN A 153 3.86 -4.09 -17.93
CA ASN A 153 5.06 -4.03 -18.79
C ASN A 153 5.93 -2.80 -18.48
N ASP A 154 6.28 -2.59 -17.21
CA ASP A 154 7.05 -1.44 -16.70
C ASP A 154 6.43 -0.05 -16.85
N ARG A 155 5.19 0.05 -17.37
CA ARG A 155 4.48 1.35 -17.39
C ARG A 155 4.21 1.87 -15.99
N ILE A 156 3.88 1.00 -15.04
CA ILE A 156 3.75 1.32 -13.62
C ILE A 156 4.90 0.64 -12.90
N ARG A 157 5.73 1.40 -12.19
CA ARG A 157 6.83 0.84 -11.40
C ARG A 157 6.32 0.43 -10.03
N ALA A 158 6.82 -0.68 -9.51
CA ALA A 158 6.56 -1.10 -8.15
C ALA A 158 7.13 -0.07 -7.16
N CYS A 159 6.31 0.33 -6.20
CA CYS A 159 6.57 1.43 -5.30
C CYS A 159 7.62 1.03 -4.27
N LYS A 160 8.83 1.60 -4.38
CA LYS A 160 9.89 1.40 -3.39
C LYS A 160 9.62 2.30 -2.19
N HIS A 161 9.53 1.71 -1.02
CA HIS A 161 9.15 2.43 0.19
C HIS A 161 9.87 1.90 1.44
N GLN A 162 9.85 2.67 2.51
CA GLN A 162 10.41 2.31 3.81
C GLN A 162 9.61 2.94 4.95
N VAL A 163 9.85 2.49 6.18
CA VAL A 163 9.32 3.13 7.39
C VAL A 163 10.47 3.51 8.31
N THR A 164 10.68 4.81 8.46
CA THR A 164 11.63 5.39 9.40
C THR A 164 10.87 5.94 10.60
N LEU A 165 11.10 5.40 11.79
CA LEU A 165 10.48 5.91 13.02
C LEU A 165 11.23 7.17 13.46
N SER A 166 10.60 8.32 13.33
CA SER A 166 11.19 9.64 13.65
C SER A 166 10.52 10.34 14.82
N GLU A 167 9.33 9.89 15.23
CA GLU A 167 8.52 10.51 16.27
C GLU A 167 8.53 9.65 17.55
N ASN A 168 8.42 10.30 18.72
CA ASN A 168 8.37 9.62 20.03
C ASN A 168 6.96 9.08 20.35
N ASP A 169 6.18 8.73 19.34
CA ASP A 169 4.81 8.24 19.46
C ASP A 169 4.65 6.89 18.74
N VAL A 170 3.61 6.15 19.10
CA VAL A 170 3.38 4.79 18.59
C VAL A 170 2.73 4.86 17.21
N ARG A 171 3.42 4.33 16.20
CA ARG A 171 2.91 4.25 14.84
C ARG A 171 2.21 2.91 14.60
N TYR A 172 0.94 2.97 14.23
CA TYR A 172 0.16 1.81 13.78
C TYR A 172 -0.14 1.91 12.28
N SER A 173 -0.03 0.79 11.58
CA SER A 173 -0.45 0.67 10.18
C SER A 173 -1.09 -0.68 9.89
N LEU A 174 -2.02 -0.70 8.95
CA LEU A 174 -2.64 -1.89 8.39
C LEU A 174 -2.41 -1.89 6.88
N GLY A 175 -1.84 -3.00 6.38
CA GLY A 175 -1.67 -3.25 4.96
C GLY A 175 -2.62 -4.34 4.48
N LEU A 176 -3.36 -4.05 3.42
CA LEU A 176 -4.14 -5.03 2.66
C LEU A 176 -3.39 -5.33 1.36
N PHE A 177 -2.84 -6.54 1.27
CA PHE A 177 -2.02 -6.99 0.17
C PHE A 177 -2.86 -7.78 -0.83
N SER A 178 -2.76 -7.46 -2.12
CA SER A 178 -3.48 -8.16 -3.18
C SER A 178 -2.55 -9.11 -3.91
N PHE A 179 -2.73 -10.41 -3.72
CA PHE A 179 -1.97 -11.43 -4.44
C PHE A 179 -2.79 -12.02 -5.57
N ARG A 180 -2.14 -12.30 -6.71
CA ARG A 180 -2.73 -13.11 -7.77
C ARG A 180 -2.20 -14.54 -7.66
N ALA A 181 -3.10 -15.52 -7.85
CA ALA A 181 -2.70 -16.92 -7.95
C ALA A 181 -2.15 -17.19 -9.36
N GLY A 182 -1.02 -17.91 -9.44
CA GLY A 182 -0.39 -18.29 -10.70
C GLY A 182 0.55 -17.24 -11.28
N GLU A 183 0.92 -17.43 -12.54
CA GLU A 183 1.85 -16.56 -13.28
C GLU A 183 1.19 -15.23 -13.64
N THR A 184 2.00 -14.17 -13.68
CA THR A 184 1.55 -12.86 -14.16
C THR A 184 1.95 -12.69 -15.61
N HIS A 185 0.96 -12.67 -16.48
CA HIS A 185 1.15 -12.34 -17.90
C HIS A 185 0.89 -10.87 -18.17
N THR A 186 1.77 -10.26 -18.96
CA THR A 186 1.60 -8.94 -19.54
C THR A 186 0.49 -8.97 -20.62
N PRO A 187 -0.53 -8.09 -20.56
CA PRO A 187 -1.52 -7.93 -21.62
C PRO A 187 -0.88 -7.54 -22.95
N LYS A 188 -1.38 -8.09 -24.05
CA LYS A 188 -0.85 -7.82 -25.40
C LYS A 188 -1.02 -6.36 -25.80
N GLU A 189 -2.04 -5.70 -25.26
CA GLU A 189 -2.37 -4.29 -25.48
C GLU A 189 -1.35 -3.33 -24.86
N LEU A 190 -0.46 -3.82 -23.99
CA LEU A 190 0.61 -3.03 -23.37
C LEU A 190 1.99 -3.33 -23.98
N ILE A 191 2.00 -4.09 -25.08
CA ILE A 191 3.20 -4.47 -25.82
C ILE A 191 3.10 -3.87 -27.23
N ASP A 192 4.03 -3.01 -27.57
CA ASP A 192 4.13 -2.39 -28.89
C ASP A 192 5.60 -2.18 -29.28
N GLU A 193 5.85 -1.52 -30.42
CA GLU A 193 7.20 -1.29 -30.93
C GLU A 193 8.03 -0.38 -30.00
N ASP A 194 7.37 0.55 -29.29
CA ASP A 194 8.00 1.49 -28.37
C ASP A 194 8.17 0.91 -26.95
N ASN A 195 7.33 -0.07 -26.58
CA ASN A 195 7.38 -0.80 -25.32
C ASN A 195 7.33 -2.33 -25.54
N PRO A 196 8.44 -2.97 -25.95
CA PRO A 196 8.48 -4.42 -26.17
C PRO A 196 8.30 -5.19 -24.86
N LEU A 197 8.01 -6.49 -24.95
CA LEU A 197 7.82 -7.36 -23.79
C LEU A 197 9.07 -7.40 -22.90
N GLN A 198 8.94 -6.97 -21.64
CA GLN A 198 10.04 -6.90 -20.68
C GLN A 198 10.20 -8.16 -19.82
N TYR A 199 9.12 -8.92 -19.65
CA TYR A 199 9.04 -10.01 -18.68
C TYR A 199 8.60 -11.32 -19.33
N ASN A 200 9.24 -12.41 -18.93
CA ASN A 200 8.71 -13.74 -19.18
C ASN A 200 7.72 -14.12 -18.06
N PRO A 201 6.66 -14.87 -18.38
CA PRO A 201 5.72 -15.41 -17.39
C PRO A 201 6.36 -16.16 -16.22
#